data_AF-A0A0C9Y6P7-F1
#
_entry.id   AF-A0A0C9Y6P7-F1
#
_cell.length_a   1.000
_cell.length_b   1.000
_cell.length_c   1.000
_cell.angle_alpha   90.00
_cell.angle_beta   90.00
_cell.angle_gamma   90.00
#
_symmetry.space_group_name_H-M   'P 1'
#
loop_
_entity.id
_entity.type
_entity.pdbx_description
1 polymer ?
#
loop_
_entity_poly.entity_id
_entity_poly.type
_entity_poly.pdbx_seq_one_letter_code
_entity_poly.pdbx_strand_id
1 'polypeptide(L)' 'MPEPRVTVTQLIKQQEKNKLLEQEIEIKRAKVAAFQGLPPNIELARHELRNARNEQMELIQLRERLLGRMAAGVA' A
#
# COMPACT_ATOMS: atom_id res chain seq x y z
N MET A 1 -23.67 -45.39 24.31
CA MET A 1 -23.93 -44.02 23.83
C MET A 1 -22.78 -43.64 22.90
N PRO A 2 -23.03 -43.22 21.65
CA PRO A 2 -21.96 -42.75 20.79
C PRO A 2 -21.37 -41.46 21.35
N GLU A 3 -20.04 -41.31 21.29
CA GLU A 3 -19.40 -40.07 21.73
C GLU A 3 -19.85 -38.88 20.86
N PRO A 4 -20.11 -37.71 21.47
CA PRO A 4 -20.54 -36.54 20.73
C PRO A 4 -19.43 -36.08 19.78
N ARG A 5 -19.79 -35.84 18.52
CA ARG A 5 -18.86 -35.41 17.45
C ARG A 5 -18.17 -34.06 17.73
N VAL A 6 -18.76 -33.24 18.60
CA VAL A 6 -18.23 -31.93 19.01
C VAL A 6 -18.39 -31.80 20.52
N THR A 7 -17.33 -31.38 21.19
CA THR A 7 -17.37 -31.13 22.63
C THR A 7 -17.75 -29.68 22.93
N VAL A 8 -18.31 -29.43 24.12
CA VAL A 8 -18.66 -28.08 24.58
C VAL A 8 -17.44 -27.14 24.51
N THR A 9 -16.26 -27.64 24.85
CA THR A 9 -15.00 -26.89 24.77
C THR A 9 -14.65 -26.49 23.33
N GLN A 10 -14.89 -27.37 22.34
CA GLN A 10 -14.68 -27.05 20.93
C GLN A 10 -15.67 -25.98 20.44
N LEU A 11 -16.92 -26.03 20.91
CA LEU A 11 -17.93 -25.04 20.60
C LEU A 11 -17.55 -23.65 21.15
N ILE A 12 -17.11 -23.58 22.41
CA ILE A 12 -16.69 -22.33 23.06
C ILE A 12 -15.50 -21.71 22.33
N LYS A 13 -14.47 -22.52 22.02
CA LYS A 13 -13.30 -22.05 21.25
C LYS A 13 -13.69 -21.51 19.88
N GLN A 14 -14.65 -22.13 19.22
CA GLN A 14 -15.13 -21.66 17.92
C GLN A 14 -15.92 -20.36 18.05
N GLN A 15 -16.72 -20.19 19.10
CA GLN A 15 -17.43 -18.93 19.39
C GLN A 15 -16.46 -17.77 19.63
N GLU A 16 -15.42 -17.98 20.43
CA GLU A 16 -14.39 -16.97 20.68
C GLU A 16 -13.67 -16.57 19.40
N LYS A 17 -13.29 -17.56 18.57
CA LYS A 17 -12.68 -17.31 17.25
C LYS A 17 -13.59 -16.51 16.33
N ASN A 18 -14.88 -16.86 16.27
CA ASN A 18 -15.85 -16.13 15.46
C ASN A 18 -15.98 -14.67 15.89
N LYS A 19 -16.02 -14.41 17.21
CA LYS A 19 -16.10 -13.05 17.75
C LYS A 19 -14.90 -12.19 17.38
N LEU A 20 -13.69 -12.77 17.42
CA LEU A 20 -12.47 -12.07 16.99
C LEU A 20 -12.50 -11.74 15.49
N LEU A 21 -12.94 -12.69 14.67
CA LEU A 21 -13.06 -12.49 13.22
C LEU A 21 -14.11 -11.44 12.87
N GLU A 22 -15.24 -11.42 13.58
CA GLU A 22 -16.29 -10.40 13.41
C GLU A 22 -15.75 -9.00 13.69
N GLN A 23 -15.01 -8.83 14.79
CA GLN A 23 -14.35 -7.57 15.12
C GLN A 23 -13.36 -7.14 14.04
N GLU A 24 -12.56 -8.08 13.53
CA GLU A 24 -11.58 -7.78 12.48
C GLU A 24 -12.25 -7.37 11.16
N ILE A 25 -13.36 -8.03 10.81
CA ILE A 25 -14.19 -7.69 9.64
C ILE A 25 -14.78 -6.28 9.80
N GLU A 26 -15.27 -5.93 10.98
CA GLU A 26 -15.83 -4.60 11.26
C GLU A 26 -14.79 -3.50 11.10
N ILE A 27 -13.59 -3.68 11.64
CA ILE A 27 -12.46 -2.75 11.47
C ILE A 27 -12.11 -2.58 9.99
N LYS A 28 -12.03 -3.69 9.24
CA LYS A 28 -11.71 -3.66 7.80
C LYS A 28 -12.80 -2.95 7.01
N ARG A 29 -14.08 -3.20 7.32
CA ARG A 29 -15.21 -2.51 6.70
C ARG A 29 -15.18 -1.01 6.99
N ALA A 30 -14.89 -0.61 8.22
CA ALA A 30 -14.76 0.80 8.60
C ALA A 30 -13.63 1.49 7.84
N LYS A 31 -12.47 0.81 7.66
CA LYS A 31 -11.38 1.31 6.81
C LYS A 31 -11.83 1.46 5.36
N VAL A 32 -12.40 0.42 4.77
CA VAL A 32 -12.88 0.46 3.39
C VAL A 32 -13.91 1.57 3.21
N ALA A 33 -14.86 1.74 4.12
CA ALA A 33 -15.85 2.82 4.10
C ALA A 33 -15.20 4.21 4.22
N ALA A 34 -14.20 4.37 5.08
CA ALA A 34 -13.45 5.62 5.20
C ALA A 34 -12.70 5.97 3.91
N PHE A 35 -12.26 4.98 3.15
CA PHE A 35 -11.55 5.17 1.87
C PHE A 35 -12.47 5.12 0.63
N GLN A 36 -13.69 4.57 0.75
CA GLN A 36 -14.70 4.57 -0.30
C GLN A 36 -15.32 5.95 -0.40
N GLY A 37 -14.96 6.68 -1.45
CA GLY A 37 -15.49 8.02 -1.73
C GLY A 37 -14.58 9.17 -1.30
N LEU A 38 -13.43 8.89 -0.65
CA LEU A 38 -12.38 9.90 -0.60
C LEU A 38 -11.88 10.12 -2.03
N PRO A 39 -12.03 11.34 -2.60
CA PRO A 39 -11.45 11.61 -3.90
C PRO A 39 -9.94 11.34 -3.81
N PRO A 40 -9.31 10.78 -4.87
CA PRO A 40 -7.87 10.62 -4.89
C PRO A 40 -7.24 11.95 -4.46
N ASN A 41 -6.25 11.92 -3.57
CA ASN A 41 -5.60 13.14 -3.12
C ASN A 41 -4.78 13.71 -4.28
N ILE A 42 -5.45 14.49 -5.14
CA ILE A 42 -4.91 15.06 -6.38
C ILE A 42 -3.73 15.97 -6.04
N GLU A 43 -3.75 16.65 -4.90
CA GLU A 43 -2.63 17.48 -4.44
C GLU A 43 -1.38 16.64 -4.14
N LEU A 44 -1.55 15.50 -3.46
CA LEU A 44 -0.45 14.55 -3.26
C LEU A 44 0.07 14.00 -4.60
N ALA A 45 -0.81 13.59 -5.51
CA ALA A 45 -0.41 13.10 -6.83
C ALA A 45 0.31 14.16 -7.66
N ARG A 46 -0.13 15.44 -7.59
CA ARG A 46 0.55 16.57 -8.22
C ARG A 46 1.92 16.83 -7.61
N HIS A 47 2.04 16.73 -6.29
CA HIS A 47 3.31 16.90 -5.59
C HIS A 47 4.31 15.79 -5.97
N GLU A 48 3.89 14.53 -5.93
CA GLU A 48 4.68 13.37 -6.40
C GLU A 48 5.14 13.56 -7.85
N LEU A 49 4.24 13.98 -8.74
CA LEU A 49 4.57 14.24 -10.15
C LEU A 49 5.60 15.38 -10.29
N ARG A 50 5.50 16.42 -9.46
CA ARG A 50 6.48 17.53 -9.48
C ARG A 50 7.86 17.04 -9.06
N ASN A 51 7.94 16.21 -8.03
CA ASN A 51 9.21 15.65 -7.56
C ASN A 51 9.86 14.76 -8.63
N ALA A 52 9.09 13.87 -9.26
CA ALA A 52 9.59 13.01 -10.32
C ALA A 52 10.11 13.80 -11.52
N ARG A 53 9.46 14.91 -11.88
CA ARG A 53 9.93 15.82 -12.94
C ARG A 53 11.23 16.53 -12.58
N ASN A 54 11.40 16.92 -11.33
CA ASN A 54 12.65 17.55 -10.88
C ASN A 54 13.81 16.54 -10.97
N GLU A 55 13.62 15.32 -10.48
CA GLU A 55 14.62 14.26 -10.56
C GLU A 55 14.98 13.92 -12.02
N GLN A 56 13.98 13.85 -12.90
CA GLN A 56 14.21 13.66 -14.33
C GLN A 56 15.08 14.77 -14.94
N MET A 57 14.86 16.03 -14.55
CA MET A 57 15.66 17.17 -15.01
C MET A 57 17.12 17.05 -14.56
N GLU A 58 17.36 16.68 -13.31
CA GLU A 58 18.71 16.45 -12.77
C GLU A 58 19.45 15.35 -13.54
N LEU A 59 18.75 14.26 -13.87
CA LEU A 59 19.30 13.17 -14.69
C LEU A 59 19.63 13.63 -16.12
N ILE A 60 18.79 14.47 -16.72
CA ILE A 60 19.06 15.06 -18.05
C ILE A 60 20.31 15.92 -18.00
N GLN A 61 20.43 16.81 -17.01
CA GLN A 61 21.62 17.66 -16.85
C GLN A 61 22.89 16.83 -16.60
N LEU A 62 22.79 15.75 -15.84
CA LEU A 62 23.90 14.83 -15.64
C LEU A 62 24.31 14.15 -16.96
N ARG A 63 23.34 13.69 -17.75
CA ARG A 63 23.58 13.10 -19.07
C ARG A 63 24.28 14.08 -19.99
N GLU A 64 23.82 15.33 -20.07
CA GLU A 64 24.43 16.37 -20.91
C GLU A 64 25.88 16.65 -20.49
N ARG A 65 26.15 16.78 -19.18
CA ARG A 65 27.51 16.96 -18.66
C ARG A 65 28.43 15.77 -18.97
N LEU A 66 27.90 14.54 -18.96
CA LEU A 66 28.66 13.35 -19.33
C LEU A 66 28.99 13.34 -20.82
N LEU A 67 28.00 13.61 -21.67
CA LEU A 67 28.20 13.70 -23.12
C LEU A 67 29.21 14.80 -23.50
N GLY A 68 29.14 15.96 -22.85
CA GLY A 68 30.12 17.03 -23.06
C GLY A 68 31.54 16.61 -22.70
N ARG A 69 31.74 15.89 -21.58
CA ARG A 69 33.05 15.34 -21.20
C ARG A 69 33.56 14.29 -22.18
N MET A 70 32.67 13.43 -22.68
CA MET A 70 33.04 12.43 -23.69
C MET A 70 33.48 13.09 -24.99
N ALA A 71 32.74 14.08 -25.48
CA ALA A 71 33.12 14.83 -26.68
C ALA A 71 34.46 15.55 -26.52
N ALA A 72 34.73 16.14 -25.34
CA ALA A 72 36.00 16.81 -25.06
C ALA A 72 37.21 15.87 -24.98
N GLY A 73 37.01 14.59 -24.61
CA GLY A 73 38.08 13.58 -24.52
C GLY A 73 38.36 12.85 -25.83
N VAL A 74 37.55 13.07 -26.88
CA VAL A 74 37.74 12.50 -28.22
C VAL A 74 38.45 13.47 -29.17
N ALA A 75 38.70 14.71 -28.73
CA ALA A 75 39.46 15.73 -29.46
C ALA A 75 40.97 15.63 -29.22
#